data_AF-A0A4R2KLS1-F1
#
_entry.id   AF-A0A4R2KLS1-F1
#
_cell.length_a   1.000
_cell.length_b   1.000
_cell.length_c   1.000
_cell.angle_alpha   90.00
_cell.angle_beta   90.00
_cell.angle_gamma   90.00
#
_symmetry.space_group_name_H-M   'P 1'
#
loop_
_entity.id
_entity.type
_entity.pdbx_description
1 polymer ?
#
loop_
_entity_poly.entity_id
_entity_poly.type
_entity_poly.pdbx_seq_one_letter_code
_entity_poly.pdbx_strand_id
1 'polypeptide(L)'
;MSAIIGSITLIPGFVAFPTAAVFMKKGVKFSNVLIFIGAWSTTKIPMFLFEMSALGLPFAVTRLLVDIPGIILIAYTLSFLIPKSEVDKIYMNAESI
;
A
#
# COMPACT_ATOMS: atom_id res chain seq x y z
N MET A 1 15.76 14.41 -17.89
CA MET A 1 14.91 14.75 -16.72
C MET A 1 13.89 13.65 -16.40
N SER A 2 13.18 13.05 -17.37
CA SER A 2 12.14 12.03 -17.08
C SER A 2 12.63 10.67 -16.55
N ALA A 3 13.85 10.24 -16.87
CA ALA A 3 14.34 8.92 -16.44
C ALA A 3 14.52 8.81 -14.91
N ILE A 4 14.93 9.90 -14.23
CA ILE A 4 15.19 9.89 -12.80
C ILE A 4 13.87 9.85 -12.01
N ILE A 5 12.86 10.60 -12.44
CA ILE A 5 11.53 10.65 -11.81
C ILE A 5 10.77 9.33 -12.03
N GLY A 6 10.93 8.70 -13.19
CA GLY A 6 10.40 7.37 -13.48
C GLY A 6 11.03 6.29 -12.59
N SER A 7 12.35 6.32 -12.42
CA SER A 7 13.06 5.39 -11.53
C SER A 7 12.68 5.58 -10.06
N ILE A 8 12.50 6.82 -9.59
CA ILE A 8 12.04 7.13 -8.22
C ILE A 8 10.61 6.62 -7.98
N THR A 9 9.78 6.44 -9.00
CA THR A 9 8.41 5.89 -8.86
C THR A 9 8.40 4.37 -8.64
N LEU A 10 9.45 3.66 -9.05
CA LEU A 10 9.58 2.21 -8.86
C LEU A 10 10.11 1.84 -7.46
N ILE A 11 10.95 2.70 -6.87
CA ILE A 11 11.58 2.50 -5.56
C ILE A 11 10.58 2.29 -4.41
N PRO A 12 9.45 3.02 -4.32
CA PRO A 12 8.49 2.86 -3.24
C PRO A 12 7.93 1.44 -3.20
N GLY A 13 7.58 0.86 -4.35
CA GLY A 13 7.06 -0.52 -4.40
C GLY A 13 8.07 -1.53 -3.84
N PHE A 14 9.34 -1.39 -4.22
CA PHE A 14 10.43 -2.24 -3.73
C PHE A 14 10.73 -2.11 -2.24
N VAL A 15 10.38 -0.99 -1.59
CA VAL A 15 10.55 -0.81 -0.13
C VAL A 15 9.33 -1.30 0.64
N ALA A 16 8.13 -1.17 0.06
CA ALA A 16 6.90 -1.57 0.71
C ALA A 16 6.76 -3.09 0.87
N PHE A 17 7.11 -3.87 -0.15
CA PHE A 17 7.05 -5.34 -0.09
C PHE A 17 7.96 -5.97 0.99
N PRO A 18 9.26 -5.63 1.12
CA PRO A 18 10.09 -6.16 2.20
C PRO A 18 9.64 -5.65 3.56
N THR A 19 9.16 -4.40 3.66
CA THR A 19 8.59 -3.89 4.92
C THR A 19 7.34 -4.66 5.32
N ALA A 20 6.47 -4.97 4.36
CA ALA A 20 5.31 -5.84 4.56
C ALA A 20 5.73 -7.25 4.97
N ALA A 21 6.77 -7.83 4.35
CA ALA A 21 7.33 -9.13 4.74
C ALA A 21 7.86 -9.11 6.18
N VAL A 22 8.53 -8.04 6.60
CA VAL A 22 8.97 -7.86 8.00
C VAL A 22 7.78 -7.74 8.96
N PHE A 23 6.70 -7.05 8.58
CA PHE A 23 5.48 -7.02 9.37
C PHE A 23 4.80 -8.39 9.48
N MET A 24 4.81 -9.17 8.40
CA MET A 24 4.34 -10.56 8.42
C MET A 24 5.22 -11.43 9.35
N LYS A 25 6.56 -11.34 9.26
CA LYS A 25 7.50 -12.00 10.19
C LYS A 25 7.28 -11.61 11.65
N LYS A 26 6.84 -10.37 11.92
CA LYS A 26 6.51 -9.88 13.27
C LYS A 26 5.12 -10.30 13.78
N GLY A 27 4.34 -11.05 13.00
CA GLY A 27 2.99 -11.46 13.39
C GLY A 27 1.97 -10.31 13.42
N VAL A 28 2.25 -9.21 12.72
CA VAL A 28 1.28 -8.10 12.57
C VAL A 28 0.05 -8.65 11.86
N LYS A 29 -1.16 -8.20 12.28
CA LYS A 29 -2.42 -8.61 11.64
C LYS A 29 -2.36 -8.37 10.13
N PHE A 30 -2.76 -9.36 9.33
CA PHE A 30 -2.75 -9.30 7.87
C PHE A 30 -3.51 -8.07 7.33
N SER A 31 -4.63 -7.69 7.95
CA SER A 31 -5.36 -6.46 7.59
C SER A 31 -4.50 -5.20 7.70
N ASN A 32 -3.63 -5.09 8.71
CA ASN A 32 -2.76 -3.93 8.87
C ASN A 32 -1.66 -3.91 7.80
N VAL A 33 -1.17 -5.08 7.40
CA VAL A 33 -0.21 -5.21 6.30
C VAL A 33 -0.86 -4.81 4.97
N LEU A 34 -2.10 -5.24 4.72
CA LEU A 34 -2.89 -4.82 3.56
C LEU A 34 -3.17 -3.30 3.56
N ILE A 35 -3.51 -2.72 4.71
CA ILE A 35 -3.70 -1.27 4.85
C ILE A 35 -2.40 -0.53 4.53
N PHE A 36 -1.27 -1.02 5.03
CA PHE A 36 0.04 -0.41 4.76
C PHE A 36 0.39 -0.46 3.27
N ILE A 37 0.24 -1.61 2.62
CA ILE A 37 0.49 -1.76 1.18
C ILE A 37 -0.48 -0.88 0.37
N GLY A 38 -1.76 -0.85 0.74
CA GLY A 38 -2.78 -0.03 0.09
C GLY A 38 -2.48 1.47 0.20
N ALA A 39 -2.16 1.96 1.39
CA ALA A 39 -1.79 3.35 1.64
C ALA A 39 -0.51 3.75 0.90
N TRP A 40 0.45 2.84 0.81
CA TRP A 40 1.69 3.06 0.07
C TRP A 40 1.49 3.08 -1.44
N SER A 41 0.51 2.32 -1.95
CA SER A 41 0.14 2.32 -3.37
C SER A 41 -0.55 3.63 -3.80
N THR A 42 -1.35 4.23 -2.92
CA THR A 42 -2.07 5.49 -3.20
C THR A 42 -1.21 6.73 -2.98
N THR A 43 -0.17 6.67 -2.15
CA THR A 43 0.83 7.74 -1.97
C THR A 43 1.86 7.76 -3.10
N LYS A 44 1.38 7.83 -4.34
CA LYS A 44 2.21 8.27 -5.46
C LYS A 44 2.45 9.76 -5.30
N ILE A 45 3.52 10.13 -4.59
CA ILE A 45 4.03 11.52 -4.48
C ILE A 45 4.00 12.24 -5.85
N PRO A 46 4.38 11.60 -6.97
CA PRO A 46 4.28 12.24 -8.29
C PRO A 46 2.85 12.49 -8.76
N MET A 47 1.91 11.58 -8.45
CA MET A 47 0.50 11.71 -8.81
C MET A 47 -0.18 12.81 -8.01
N PHE A 48 0.13 12.91 -6.71
CA PHE A 48 -0.36 13.99 -5.86
C PHE A 48 0.16 15.36 -6.31
N LEU A 49 1.46 15.46 -6.65
CA LEU A 49 2.05 16.67 -7.22
C LEU A 49 1.44 17.05 -8.58
N PHE A 50 1.13 16.04 -9.42
CA PHE A 50 0.46 16.24 -10.70
C PHE A 50 -0.99 16.69 -10.52
N GLU A 51 -1.75 16.05 -9.62
CA GLU A 51 -3.14 16.42 -9.31
C GLU A 51 -3.23 17.81 -8.68
N MET A 52 -2.32 18.17 -7.77
CA MET A 52 -2.23 19.52 -7.23
C MET A 52 -2.00 20.57 -8.33
N SER A 53 -1.17 20.26 -9.32
CA SER A 53 -0.85 21.17 -10.43
C SER A 53 -1.96 21.23 -11.50
N ALA A 54 -2.72 20.14 -11.70
CA ALA A 54 -3.69 20.02 -12.78
C ALA A 54 -5.16 20.23 -12.36
N LEU A 55 -5.54 19.79 -11.16
CA LEU A 55 -6.94 19.75 -10.66
C LEU A 55 -7.14 20.57 -9.36
N GLY A 56 -6.04 20.96 -8.70
CA GLY A 56 -6.04 21.79 -7.49
C GLY A 56 -6.00 21.00 -6.18
N LEU A 57 -5.46 21.64 -5.13
CA LEU A 57 -5.34 21.10 -3.77
C LEU A 57 -6.63 20.47 -3.18
N PRO A 58 -7.84 21.06 -3.33
CA PRO A 58 -9.03 20.48 -2.70
C PRO A 58 -9.37 19.09 -3.24
N PHE A 59 -9.15 18.83 -4.53
CA PHE A 59 -9.40 17.53 -5.13
C PHE A 59 -8.45 16.45 -4.59
N ALA A 60 -7.16 16.80 -4.46
CA ALA A 60 -6.14 15.89 -3.96
C ALA A 60 -6.35 15.52 -2.47
N VAL A 61 -6.80 16.47 -1.66
CA VAL A 61 -7.11 16.23 -0.23
C VAL A 61 -8.40 15.42 -0.05
N THR A 62 -9.46 15.71 -0.82
CA THR A 62 -10.68 14.90 -0.79
C THR A 62 -10.40 13.46 -1.20
N ARG A 63 -9.54 13.25 -2.20
CA ARG A 63 -9.13 11.90 -2.62
C ARG A 63 -8.42 11.13 -1.49
N LEU A 64 -7.46 11.75 -0.81
CA LEU A 64 -6.79 11.13 0.35
C LEU A 64 -7.79 10.77 1.46
N LEU A 65 -8.76 11.64 1.73
CA LEU A 65 -9.79 11.41 2.75
C LEU A 65 -10.73 10.25 2.40
N VAL A 66 -10.99 10.00 1.12
CA VAL A 66 -11.82 8.88 0.65
C VAL A 66 -11.01 7.59 0.52
N ASP A 67 -9.72 7.69 0.14
CA ASP A 67 -8.82 6.55 0.02
C ASP A 67 -8.58 5.86 1.37
N ILE A 68 -8.42 6.61 2.47
CA ILE A 68 -8.20 6.03 3.82
C ILE A 68 -9.30 5.04 4.22
N PRO A 69 -10.60 5.42 4.26
CA PRO A 69 -11.66 4.48 4.59
C PRO A 69 -11.83 3.38 3.52
N GLY A 70 -11.58 3.69 2.24
CA GLY A 70 -11.62 2.69 1.17
C GLY A 70 -10.59 1.57 1.36
N ILE A 71 -9.35 1.93 1.68
CA ILE A 71 -8.26 0.97 1.95
C ILE A 71 -8.57 0.12 3.19
N ILE A 72 -9.08 0.73 4.26
CA ILE A 72 -9.47 0.00 5.48
C ILE A 72 -10.58 -1.01 5.17
N LEU A 73 -11.58 -0.61 4.40
CA LEU A 73 -12.69 -1.47 4.00
C LEU A 73 -12.21 -2.65 3.15
N ILE A 74 -11.35 -2.39 2.16
CA ILE A 74 -10.76 -3.43 1.30
C ILE A 74 -9.91 -4.40 2.12
N ALA A 75 -9.07 -3.89 3.02
CA ALA A 75 -8.21 -4.72 3.86
C ALA A 75 -9.01 -5.60 4.82
N TYR A 76 -10.08 -5.08 5.41
CA TYR A 76 -10.96 -5.87 6.27
C TYR A 76 -11.72 -6.93 5.47
N THR A 77 -12.23 -6.57 4.29
CA THR A 77 -12.92 -7.48 3.38
C THR A 77 -12.00 -8.61 2.93
N LEU A 78 -10.77 -8.30 2.52
CA LEU A 78 -9.76 -9.29 2.14
C LEU A 78 -9.40 -10.21 3.30
N SER A 79 -9.14 -9.68 4.49
CA SER A 79 -8.85 -10.50 5.66
C SER A 79 -10.02 -11.38 6.12
N PHE A 80 -11.25 -10.98 5.81
CA PHE A 80 -12.43 -11.80 6.06
C PHE A 80 -12.65 -12.86 4.98
N LEU A 81 -12.36 -12.52 3.72
CA LEU A 81 -12.55 -13.41 2.57
C LEU A 81 -11.43 -14.46 2.45
N ILE A 82 -10.21 -14.12 2.86
CA ILE A 82 -9.06 -15.02 2.81
C ILE A 82 -9.06 -15.89 4.08
N PRO A 83 -9.13 -17.22 3.97
CA PRO A 83 -9.08 -18.10 5.12
C PRO A 83 -7.70 -18.05 5.78
N LYS A 84 -7.65 -18.18 7.12
CA LYS A 84 -6.40 -18.10 7.89
C LYS A 84 -5.30 -19.05 7.37
N SER A 85 -5.67 -20.23 6.85
CA SER A 85 -4.73 -21.18 6.25
C SER A 85 -3.99 -20.65 5.02
N GLU A 86 -4.60 -19.78 4.23
CA GLU A 86 -3.95 -19.09 3.10
C GLU A 86 -3.03 -18.00 3.63
N VAL A 87 -3.49 -17.24 4.63
CA VAL A 87 -2.66 -16.22 5.30
C VAL A 87 -1.41 -16.85 5.89
N ASP A 88 -1.53 -17.96 6.62
CA ASP A 88 -0.38 -18.66 7.21
C ASP A 88 0.61 -19.14 6.14
N LYS A 89 0.14 -19.64 5.00
CA LYS A 89 1.01 -19.97 3.85
C LYS A 89 1.75 -18.75 3.31
N ILE A 90 1.07 -17.61 3.19
CA ILE A 90 1.69 -16.35 2.75
C ILE A 90 2.78 -15.92 3.75
N TYR A 91 2.54 -16.08 5.05
CA TYR A 91 3.50 -15.75 6.10
C TYR A 91 4.72 -16.68 6.06
N MET A 92 4.50 -18.00 5.88
CA MET A 92 5.59 -18.97 5.72
C MET A 92 6.45 -18.67 4.48
N ASN A 93 5.83 -18.31 3.36
CA ASN A 93 6.56 -17.92 2.14
C ASN A 93 7.36 -16.63 2.35
N ALA A 94 6.79 -15.65 3.05
CA ALA A 94 7.52 -14.43 3.42
C ALA A 94 8.69 -14.70 4.39
N GLU A 95 8.61 -15.78 5.17
CA GLU A 95 9.70 -16.20 6.05
C GLU A 95 10.90 -16.80 5.29
N SER A 96 10.61 -17.50 4.18
CA SER A 96 11.60 -18.13 3.30
C SER A 96 12.40 -17.18 2.39
N ILE A 97 12.01 -15.90 2.34
CA ILE A 97 12.71 -14.80 1.64
C ILE A 97 13.58 -14.03 2.64
#